data_AF-A0A438J520-F1
#
_entry.id   AF-A0A438J520-F1
#
_cell.length_a   1.000
_cell.length_b   1.000
_cell.length_c   1.000
_cell.angle_alpha   90.00
_cell.angle_beta   90.00
_cell.angle_gamma   90.00
#
_symmetry.space_group_name_H-M   'P 1'
#
loop_
_entity.id
_entity.type
_entity.pdbx_description
1 polymer ?
#
loop_
_entity_poly.entity_id
_entity_poly.type
_entity_poly.pdbx_seq_one_letter_code
_entity_poly.pdbx_strand_id
1 'polypeptide(L)'
;MPEDNQFQPLAPARLHGKSDEEFGVFKPRASKPPRRSSKCPVYVLAGLVTLAAIALVFALAVLRVEAPGVELKSVANKNYGAFNYENGTATVLYEGMVVGDEEFSKAHVESRKTKRMNVTLDVRSDRLWNDKNLSSDISSGSVNLTTYAR
;
A
#
# COMPACT_ATOMS: atom_id res chain seq x y z
N MET A 1 6.20 52.37 -80.59
CA MET A 1 4.81 51.99 -80.23
C MET A 1 4.91 50.78 -79.32
N PRO A 2 4.41 50.86 -78.07
CA PRO A 2 4.26 49.70 -77.18
C PRO A 2 2.98 48.92 -77.53
N GLU A 3 2.74 47.78 -76.88
CA GLU A 3 1.42 47.29 -76.40
C GLU A 3 1.66 46.15 -75.40
N ASP A 4 0.80 46.03 -74.38
CA ASP A 4 1.02 45.21 -73.18
C ASP A 4 0.16 43.92 -73.10
N ASN A 5 0.76 42.87 -72.53
CA ASN A 5 0.21 41.90 -71.55
C ASN A 5 -1.24 41.34 -71.66
N GLN A 6 -1.39 40.00 -71.70
CA GLN A 6 -2.55 39.33 -71.07
C GLN A 6 -2.34 37.87 -70.59
N PHE A 7 -3.10 37.52 -69.53
CA PHE A 7 -3.16 36.25 -68.78
C PHE A 7 -4.13 35.21 -69.44
N GLN A 8 -4.25 33.91 -69.09
CA GLN A 8 -3.71 33.01 -68.05
C GLN A 8 -3.80 31.52 -68.59
N PRO A 9 -3.32 30.46 -67.89
CA PRO A 9 -3.24 29.09 -68.44
C PRO A 9 -4.44 28.18 -68.07
N LEU A 10 -4.55 27.00 -68.72
CA LEU A 10 -5.22 25.78 -68.22
C LEU A 10 -4.70 24.54 -68.99
N ALA A 11 -4.74 23.35 -68.36
CA ALA A 11 -3.87 22.20 -68.70
C ALA A 11 -4.54 21.05 -69.50
N PRO A 12 -3.75 20.20 -70.20
CA PRO A 12 -4.19 18.86 -70.61
C PRO A 12 -4.05 17.85 -69.45
N ALA A 13 -4.80 16.74 -69.52
CA ALA A 13 -4.97 15.83 -68.39
C ALA A 13 -4.52 14.38 -68.67
N ARG A 14 -4.17 13.69 -67.55
CA ARG A 14 -4.21 12.22 -67.30
C ARG A 14 -3.01 11.32 -67.70
N LEU A 15 -2.69 10.47 -66.72
CA LEU A 15 -2.29 9.05 -66.81
C LEU A 15 -0.90 8.68 -67.38
N HIS A 16 0.07 8.55 -66.47
CA HIS A 16 0.59 7.21 -66.20
C HIS A 16 1.00 7.03 -64.73
N GLY A 17 0.34 6.13 -64.02
CA GLY A 17 0.83 5.59 -62.77
C GLY A 17 1.50 4.26 -63.04
N LYS A 18 2.80 4.16 -62.79
CA LYS A 18 3.49 2.87 -62.69
C LYS A 18 4.57 3.00 -61.62
N SER A 19 4.23 2.51 -60.43
CA SER A 19 5.24 2.07 -59.47
C SER A 19 6.05 0.97 -60.14
N ASP A 20 7.38 0.99 -59.97
CA ASP A 20 8.12 -0.06 -59.25
C ASP A 20 9.63 0.14 -59.46
N GLU A 21 10.37 0.11 -58.34
CA GLU A 21 11.81 -0.16 -58.20
C GLU A 21 12.83 0.65 -59.04
N GLU A 22 13.48 1.63 -58.38
CA GLU A 22 14.93 1.79 -58.58
C GLU A 22 15.64 1.83 -57.21
N PHE A 23 16.64 0.96 -57.06
CA PHE A 23 17.39 0.73 -55.81
C PHE A 23 18.39 1.87 -55.51
N GLY A 24 17.87 3.06 -55.20
CA GLY A 24 18.64 4.23 -54.80
C GLY A 24 19.16 4.14 -53.36
N VAL A 25 20.40 3.65 -53.20
CA VAL A 25 21.27 3.67 -52.00
C VAL A 25 20.69 4.42 -50.79
N PHE A 26 20.32 3.67 -49.74
CA PHE A 26 19.89 4.22 -48.46
C PHE A 26 21.06 4.97 -47.81
N LYS A 27 21.17 6.28 -48.07
CA LYS A 27 22.10 7.17 -47.38
C LYS A 27 21.51 7.38 -45.98
N PRO A 28 22.08 6.79 -44.90
CA PRO A 28 21.56 7.03 -43.57
C PRO A 28 21.71 8.52 -43.29
N ARG A 29 20.57 9.22 -43.26
CA ARG A 29 20.51 10.62 -42.88
C ARG A 29 21.00 10.64 -41.44
N ALA A 30 22.25 11.09 -41.24
CA ALA A 30 22.82 11.29 -39.93
C ALA A 30 22.04 12.42 -39.24
N SER A 31 20.89 12.05 -38.69
CA SER A 31 20.11 12.82 -37.75
C SER A 31 21.01 13.00 -36.54
N LYS A 32 21.78 14.10 -36.55
CA LYS A 32 22.47 14.59 -35.36
C LYS A 32 21.42 14.55 -34.24
N PRO A 33 21.56 13.69 -33.21
CA PRO A 33 20.54 13.59 -32.19
C PRO A 33 20.38 14.99 -31.61
N PRO A 34 19.13 15.46 -31.39
CA PRO A 34 18.93 16.78 -30.82
C PRO A 34 19.73 16.84 -29.52
N ARG A 35 20.64 17.81 -29.41
CA ARG A 35 21.40 18.08 -28.18
C ARG A 35 20.40 18.52 -27.11
N ARG A 36 19.74 17.54 -26.47
CA ARG A 36 18.88 17.75 -25.32
C ARG A 36 19.72 18.49 -24.28
N SER A 37 19.20 19.60 -23.78
CA SER A 37 19.88 20.34 -22.73
C SER A 37 20.13 19.41 -21.55
N SER A 38 21.36 19.39 -21.05
CA SER A 38 21.88 18.44 -20.05
C SER A 38 21.23 18.54 -18.66
N LYS A 39 20.15 19.31 -18.56
CA LYS A 39 19.42 19.62 -17.32
C LYS A 39 18.09 18.86 -17.22
N CYS A 40 17.48 18.47 -18.35
CA CYS A 40 16.26 17.66 -18.38
C CYS A 40 16.36 16.36 -17.55
N PRO A 41 17.39 15.49 -17.69
CA PRO A 41 17.49 14.27 -16.88
C PRO A 41 17.67 14.58 -15.38
N VAL A 42 18.31 15.69 -15.03
CA VAL A 42 18.51 16.11 -13.63
C VAL A 42 17.17 16.43 -12.97
N TYR A 43 16.28 17.19 -13.64
CA TYR A 43 14.94 17.47 -13.11
C TYR A 43 14.06 16.23 -13.04
N VAL A 44 14.17 15.30 -14.00
CA VAL A 44 13.42 14.03 -13.96
C VAL A 44 13.88 13.15 -12.80
N LEU A 45 15.19 13.00 -12.59
CA LEU A 45 15.75 12.24 -11.46
C LEU A 45 15.40 12.89 -10.12
N ALA A 46 15.54 14.22 -9.99
CA ALA A 46 15.16 14.95 -8.77
C ALA A 46 13.67 14.80 -8.48
N GLY A 47 12.81 14.89 -9.51
CA GLY A 47 11.37 14.66 -9.38
C GLY A 47 11.03 13.24 -8.90
N LEU A 48 11.67 12.21 -9.47
CA LEU A 48 11.49 10.81 -9.05
C LEU A 48 11.95 10.58 -7.61
N VAL A 49 13.12 11.10 -7.21
CA VAL A 49 13.62 11.01 -5.84
C VAL A 49 12.69 11.72 -4.86
N THR A 50 12.19 12.90 -5.23
CA THR A 50 11.25 13.67 -4.40
C THR A 50 9.91 12.94 -4.25
N LEU A 51 9.39 12.38 -5.34
CA LEU A 51 8.17 11.58 -5.34
C LEU A 51 8.33 10.30 -4.50
N ALA A 52 9.46 9.61 -4.61
CA ALA A 52 9.76 8.43 -3.80
C ALA A 52 9.89 8.77 -2.30
N ALA A 53 10.50 9.91 -1.95
CA ALA A 53 10.58 10.38 -0.58
C ALA A 53 9.19 10.75 -0.02
N ILE A 54 8.35 11.44 -0.79
CA ILE A 54 6.95 11.76 -0.41
C ILE A 54 6.15 10.47 -0.24
N ALA A 55 6.27 9.52 -1.17
CA ALA A 55 5.59 8.22 -1.09
C ALA A 55 6.05 7.41 0.13
N LEU A 56 7.34 7.44 0.48
CA LEU A 56 7.86 6.78 1.68
C LEU A 56 7.33 7.44 2.97
N VAL A 57 7.30 8.78 3.04
CA VAL A 57 6.73 9.50 4.20
C VAL A 57 5.22 9.24 4.32
N PHE A 58 4.49 9.26 3.21
CA PHE A 58 3.06 8.94 3.20
C PHE A 58 2.80 7.48 3.60
N ALA A 59 3.60 6.54 3.09
CA ALA A 59 3.55 5.14 3.48
C ALA A 59 3.83 4.99 4.99
N LEU A 60 4.87 5.62 5.53
CA LEU A 60 5.18 5.56 6.97
C LEU A 60 4.15 6.29 7.86
N ALA A 61 3.37 7.22 7.31
CA ALA A 61 2.30 7.91 8.03
C ALA A 61 0.97 7.13 8.00
N VAL A 62 0.61 6.50 6.87
CA VAL A 62 -0.64 5.77 6.67
C VAL A 62 -0.51 4.28 7.06
N LEU A 63 0.64 3.67 6.80
CA LEU A 63 1.01 2.34 7.30
C LEU A 63 1.66 2.43 8.69
N ARG A 64 1.46 3.54 9.42
CA ARG A 64 1.85 3.59 10.83
C ARG A 64 0.90 2.68 11.59
N VAL A 65 1.33 1.45 11.82
CA VAL A 65 0.58 0.45 12.58
C VAL A 65 0.51 0.92 14.02
N GLU A 66 -0.53 1.69 14.34
CA GLU A 66 -1.00 1.86 15.70
C GLU A 66 -1.51 0.48 16.15
N ALA A 67 -0.80 -0.10 17.12
CA ALA A 67 -1.02 -1.48 17.52
C ALA A 67 -2.45 -1.63 18.09
N PRO A 68 -3.27 -2.57 17.59
CA PRO A 68 -4.66 -2.68 18.00
C PRO A 68 -4.76 -3.10 19.48
N GLY A 69 -5.27 -2.20 20.31
CA GLY A 69 -5.54 -2.47 21.72
C GLY A 69 -6.80 -3.33 21.90
N VAL A 70 -6.68 -4.45 22.61
CA VAL A 70 -7.80 -5.32 23.00
C VAL A 70 -8.15 -5.05 24.46
N GLU A 71 -9.38 -4.57 24.73
CA GLU A 71 -9.81 -4.20 26.09
C GLU A 71 -10.80 -5.21 26.68
N LEU A 72 -10.41 -5.86 27.79
CA LEU A 72 -11.30 -6.70 28.60
C LEU A 72 -12.00 -5.84 29.66
N LYS A 73 -13.34 -5.71 29.57
CA LYS A 73 -14.15 -4.78 30.38
C LYS A 73 -14.83 -5.36 31.62
N SER A 74 -15.02 -6.68 31.69
CA SER A 74 -15.75 -7.30 32.79
C SER A 74 -15.67 -8.82 32.83
N VAL A 75 -15.71 -9.39 34.03
CA VAL A 75 -15.96 -10.81 34.29
C VAL A 75 -17.37 -10.99 34.83
N ALA A 76 -18.15 -11.86 34.19
CA ALA A 76 -19.50 -12.21 34.60
C ALA A 76 -19.52 -13.58 35.31
N ASN A 77 -19.77 -13.59 36.63
CA ASN A 77 -19.98 -14.83 37.36
C ASN A 77 -21.43 -15.28 37.17
N LYS A 78 -21.65 -16.35 36.40
CA LYS A 78 -22.99 -16.95 36.20
C LYS A 78 -23.36 -17.97 37.29
N ASN A 79 -22.44 -18.32 38.18
CA ASN A 79 -22.64 -19.33 39.21
C ASN A 79 -23.44 -18.78 40.41
N TYR A 80 -24.02 -19.70 41.19
CA TYR A 80 -24.75 -19.38 42.41
C TYR A 80 -23.85 -19.15 43.64
N GLY A 81 -22.57 -19.52 43.56
CA GLY A 81 -21.54 -19.19 44.55
C GLY A 81 -20.72 -17.96 44.14
N ALA A 82 -20.16 -17.25 45.11
CA ALA A 82 -19.13 -16.26 44.85
C ALA A 82 -17.83 -16.93 44.38
N PHE A 83 -17.07 -16.25 43.53
CA PHE A 83 -15.84 -16.73 42.92
C PHE A 83 -14.70 -15.75 43.19
N ASN A 84 -13.50 -16.26 43.45
CA ASN A 84 -12.27 -15.48 43.52
C ASN A 84 -11.35 -15.96 42.40
N TYR A 85 -10.77 -15.03 41.67
CA TYR A 85 -9.58 -15.30 40.86
C TYR A 85 -8.38 -14.56 41.47
N GLU A 86 -7.21 -15.17 41.38
CA GLU A 86 -5.94 -14.59 41.83
C GLU A 86 -5.34 -13.69 40.74
N ASN A 87 -4.15 -13.13 41.00
CA ASN A 87 -3.38 -12.44 39.97
C ASN A 87 -2.99 -13.44 38.88
N GLY A 88 -3.09 -13.02 37.63
CA GLY A 88 -2.83 -13.87 36.47
C GLY A 88 -2.44 -13.06 35.24
N THR A 89 -2.19 -13.74 34.13
CA THR A 89 -1.78 -13.11 32.87
C THR A 89 -2.75 -13.47 31.77
N ALA A 90 -3.26 -12.46 31.08
CA ALA A 90 -4.00 -12.62 29.83
C ALA A 90 -3.01 -12.52 28.66
N THR A 91 -3.15 -13.44 27.70
CA THR A 91 -2.28 -13.57 26.52
C THR A 91 -3.13 -13.65 25.27
N VAL A 92 -2.75 -12.92 24.23
CA VAL A 92 -3.34 -12.98 22.89
C VAL A 92 -2.35 -13.68 21.97
N LEU A 93 -2.84 -14.63 21.18
CA LEU A 93 -2.06 -15.46 20.29
C LEU A 93 -2.65 -15.45 18.87
N TYR A 94 -1.78 -15.34 17.88
CA TYR A 94 -2.07 -15.54 16.45
C TYR A 94 -1.35 -16.80 15.99
N GLU A 95 -2.07 -17.79 15.44
CA GLU A 95 -1.52 -19.11 15.04
C GLU A 95 -0.64 -19.79 16.13
N GLY A 96 -0.93 -19.52 17.41
CA GLY A 96 -0.17 -20.02 18.56
C GLY A 96 1.06 -19.20 18.96
N MET A 97 1.42 -18.14 18.23
CA MET A 97 2.49 -17.19 18.61
C MET A 97 1.93 -16.05 19.46
N VAL A 98 2.63 -15.70 20.56
CA VAL A 98 2.20 -14.65 21.50
C VAL A 98 2.41 -13.25 20.91
N VAL A 99 1.32 -12.55 20.62
CA VAL A 99 1.30 -11.20 20.03
C VAL A 99 1.06 -10.09 21.04
N GLY A 100 0.54 -10.42 22.22
CA GLY A 100 0.34 -9.49 23.33
C GLY A 100 0.11 -10.22 24.64
N ASP A 101 0.53 -9.61 25.74
CA ASP A 101 0.48 -10.16 27.09
C ASP A 101 0.29 -9.02 28.10
N GLU A 102 -0.60 -9.19 29.08
CA GLU A 102 -0.92 -8.18 30.11
C GLU A 102 -1.37 -8.88 31.41
N GLU A 103 -0.94 -8.36 32.56
CA GLU A 103 -1.35 -8.88 33.87
C GLU A 103 -2.71 -8.35 34.33
N PHE A 104 -3.47 -9.19 35.04
CA PHE A 104 -4.68 -8.79 35.72
C PHE A 104 -4.59 -9.06 37.22
N SER A 105 -5.12 -8.14 38.02
CA SER A 105 -5.14 -8.25 39.48
C SER A 105 -6.32 -9.10 39.97
N LYS A 106 -6.09 -9.83 41.07
CA LYS A 106 -7.09 -10.66 41.74
C LYS A 106 -8.38 -9.91 42.06
N ALA A 107 -9.52 -10.58 41.95
CA ALA A 107 -10.77 -10.03 42.47
C ALA A 107 -11.78 -11.07 42.95
N HIS A 108 -12.54 -10.65 43.96
CA HIS A 108 -13.79 -11.30 44.37
C HIS A 108 -14.95 -10.86 43.46
N VAL A 109 -15.69 -11.84 42.92
CA VAL A 109 -16.92 -11.66 42.14
C VAL A 109 -18.06 -12.42 42.82
N GLU A 110 -19.06 -11.70 43.32
CA GLU A 110 -20.21 -12.31 43.98
C GLU A 110 -21.02 -13.22 43.04
N SER A 111 -21.85 -14.07 43.65
CA SER A 111 -22.86 -14.89 42.96
C SER A 111 -23.70 -14.05 41.99
N ARG A 112 -23.85 -14.54 40.75
CA ARG A 112 -24.67 -13.91 39.70
C ARG A 112 -24.35 -12.45 39.37
N LYS A 113 -23.19 -11.92 39.78
CA LYS A 113 -22.77 -10.54 39.48
C LYS A 113 -21.73 -10.48 38.36
N THR A 114 -21.75 -9.36 37.65
CA THR A 114 -20.69 -8.95 36.72
C THR A 114 -19.81 -7.92 37.40
N LYS A 115 -18.50 -8.18 37.48
CA LYS A 115 -17.51 -7.23 37.99
C LYS A 115 -16.77 -6.61 36.83
N ARG A 116 -16.65 -5.28 36.84
CA ARG A 116 -15.80 -4.56 35.89
C ARG A 116 -14.32 -4.82 36.19
N MET A 117 -13.55 -5.01 35.13
CA MET A 117 -12.10 -4.99 35.10
C MET A 117 -11.71 -4.16 33.88
N ASN A 118 -10.56 -3.50 33.89
CA ASN A 118 -10.00 -2.87 32.70
C ASN A 118 -8.63 -3.48 32.49
N VAL A 119 -8.49 -4.34 31.49
CA VAL A 119 -7.21 -4.95 31.08
C VAL A 119 -7.05 -4.63 29.60
N THR A 120 -6.02 -3.86 29.26
CA THR A 120 -5.78 -3.40 27.88
C THR A 120 -4.55 -4.11 27.35
N LEU A 121 -4.73 -5.02 26.41
CA LEU A 121 -3.66 -5.79 25.79
C LEU A 121 -3.21 -5.12 24.49
N ASP A 122 -1.93 -4.78 24.42
CA ASP A 122 -1.27 -4.26 23.22
C ASP A 122 -0.91 -5.41 22.27
N VAL A 123 -1.55 -5.49 21.10
CA VAL A 123 -1.35 -6.57 20.13
C VAL A 123 -0.38 -6.12 19.05
N ARG A 124 0.83 -6.71 19.04
CA ARG A 124 1.91 -6.31 18.13
C ARG A 124 2.18 -7.36 17.05
N SER A 125 2.38 -6.86 15.83
CA SER A 125 2.81 -7.65 14.66
C SER A 125 4.33 -7.71 14.49
N ASP A 126 5.11 -7.03 15.34
CA ASP A 126 6.57 -7.05 15.31
C ASP A 126 7.15 -8.44 15.62
N ARG A 127 6.43 -9.23 16.42
CA ARG A 127 6.74 -10.64 16.72
C ARG A 127 6.39 -11.61 15.57
N LEU A 128 5.68 -11.16 14.52
CA LEU A 128 5.11 -12.01 13.46
C LEU A 128 5.85 -11.97 12.11
N TRP A 129 7.07 -11.41 12.03
CA TRP A 129 7.75 -11.13 10.76
C TRP A 129 8.01 -12.35 9.85
N ASN A 130 8.06 -13.56 10.41
CA ASN A 130 8.25 -14.80 9.65
C ASN A 130 6.95 -15.53 9.31
N ASP A 131 5.80 -15.00 9.72
CA ASP A 131 4.51 -15.64 9.47
C ASP A 131 4.04 -15.39 8.03
N LYS A 132 3.80 -16.47 7.29
CA LYS A 132 3.36 -16.42 5.89
C LYS A 132 1.86 -16.18 5.75
N ASN A 133 1.09 -16.50 6.79
CA ASN A 133 -0.37 -16.43 6.76
C ASN A 133 -0.87 -15.03 7.13
N LEU A 134 -0.12 -14.27 7.93
CA LEU A 134 -0.53 -12.93 8.37
C LEU A 134 -0.84 -12.00 7.18
N SER A 135 -0.04 -12.05 6.11
CA SER A 135 -0.26 -11.25 4.91
C SER A 135 -1.54 -11.65 4.16
N SER A 136 -1.83 -12.96 4.05
CA SER A 136 -3.07 -13.44 3.43
C SER A 136 -4.29 -13.09 4.27
N ASP A 137 -4.21 -13.24 5.60
CA ASP A 137 -5.32 -12.98 6.51
C ASP A 137 -5.69 -11.48 6.51
N ILE A 138 -4.69 -10.60 6.61
CA ILE A 138 -4.89 -9.15 6.45
C ILE A 138 -5.49 -8.83 5.07
N SER A 139 -5.03 -9.47 3.99
CA SER A 139 -5.61 -9.26 2.65
C SER A 139 -7.04 -9.79 2.49
N SER A 140 -7.44 -10.77 3.31
CA SER A 140 -8.82 -11.29 3.40
C SER A 140 -9.76 -10.33 4.15
N GLY A 141 -9.22 -9.36 4.89
CA GLY A 141 -9.96 -8.42 5.71
C GLY A 141 -10.28 -8.90 7.13
N SER A 142 -9.75 -10.05 7.57
CA SER A 142 -9.99 -10.61 8.89
C SER A 142 -8.83 -11.46 9.40
N VAL A 143 -8.57 -11.38 10.71
CA VAL A 143 -7.49 -12.12 11.39
C VAL A 143 -8.10 -12.86 12.58
N ASN A 144 -7.79 -14.15 12.73
CA ASN A 144 -8.27 -14.94 13.86
C ASN A 144 -7.29 -14.84 15.04
N LEU A 145 -7.77 -14.37 16.19
CA LEU A 145 -6.98 -14.26 17.42
C LEU A 145 -7.57 -15.16 18.50
N THR A 146 -6.70 -15.86 19.21
CA THR A 146 -7.06 -16.68 20.37
C THR A 146 -6.55 -16.02 21.64
N THR A 147 -7.37 -16.03 22.69
CA THR A 147 -7.02 -15.40 23.98
C THR A 147 -7.04 -16.46 25.07
N TYR A 148 -5.99 -16.49 25.88
CA TYR A 148 -5.87 -17.38 27.04
C TYR A 148 -5.54 -16.57 28.30
N ALA A 149 -6.19 -16.91 29.41
CA ALA A 149 -5.92 -16.33 30.72
C ALA A 149 -5.60 -17.46 31.70
N ARG A 150 -4.57 -17.26 32.52
CA ARG A 150 -4.06 -18.22 33.50
C ARG A 150 -4.04 -17.63 34.90
#